data_AF-A0A3B8HFQ6-F1
#
_entry.id   AF-A0A3B8HFQ6-F1
#
_cell.length_a   1.000
_cell.length_b   1.000
_cell.length_c   1.000
_cell.angle_alpha   90.00
_cell.angle_beta   90.00
_cell.angle_gamma   90.00
#
_symmetry.space_group_name_H-M   'P 1'
#
loop_
_entity.id
_entity.type
_entity.pdbx_description
1 polymer ?
#
loop_
_entity_poly.entity_id
_entity_poly.type
_entity_poly.pdbx_seq_one_letter_code
_entity_poly.pdbx_strand_id
1 'polypeptide(L)' 'MTRIVGVADMAISNSADETLITYSLGSCIAVVIYDPVVR' A
#
# COMPACT_ATOMS: atom_id res chain seq x y z
N MET A 1 -1.54 -9.16 7.87
CA MET A 1 -2.99 -8.82 7.68
C MET A 1 -3.15 -8.18 6.29
N THR A 2 -4.35 -8.06 5.71
CA THR A 2 -4.52 -7.43 4.37
C THR A 2 -5.31 -6.13 4.48
N ARG A 3 -4.84 -5.08 3.80
CA ARG A 3 -5.52 -3.78 3.71
C ARG A 3 -5.77 -3.40 2.26
N ILE A 4 -7.02 -3.10 1.94
CA ILE A 4 -7.42 -2.62 0.62
C ILE A 4 -7.28 -1.09 0.59
N VAL A 5 -6.62 -0.56 -0.44
CA VAL A 5 -6.44 0.86 -0.70
C VAL A 5 -7.22 1.21 -1.97
N GLY A 6 -8.05 2.24 -1.90
CA GLY A 6 -8.85 2.71 -3.03
C GLY A 6 -8.04 3.52 -4.04
N VAL A 7 -8.63 3.75 -5.22
CA VAL A 7 -8.08 4.72 -6.18
C VAL A 7 -8.18 6.12 -5.58
N ALA A 8 -7.13 6.92 -5.73
CA ALA A 8 -6.98 8.25 -5.11
C ALA A 8 -6.94 8.25 -3.56
N ASP A 9 -6.67 7.10 -2.95
CA ASP A 9 -6.51 6.94 -1.51
C ASP A 9 -5.05 6.63 -1.12
N MET A 10 -4.75 6.69 0.18
CA MET A 10 -3.45 6.35 0.76
C MET A 10 -3.62 5.56 2.06
N ALA A 11 -2.82 4.50 2.21
CA ALA A 11 -2.69 3.78 3.47
C ALA A 11 -1.23 3.69 3.90
N ILE A 12 -1.02 3.67 5.23
CA ILE A 12 0.29 3.52 5.87
C ILE A 12 0.20 2.34 6.83
N SER A 13 1.27 1.54 6.89
CA SER A 13 1.43 0.45 7.84
C SER A 13 2.82 0.47 8.46
N ASN A 14 2.88 0.19 9.76
CA ASN A 14 4.12 -0.08 10.51
C ASN A 14 4.35 -1.59 10.73
N SER A 15 3.49 -2.45 10.18
CA SER A 15 3.60 -3.90 10.26
C SER A 15 4.21 -4.41 8.97
N ALA A 16 5.41 -5.01 9.07
CA ALA A 16 6.13 -5.56 7.92
C ALA A 16 5.43 -6.78 7.29
N ASP A 17 4.47 -7.38 7.99
CA ASP A 17 3.64 -8.49 7.52
C ASP A 17 2.26 -8.05 6.98
N GLU A 18 1.96 -6.75 6.97
CA GLU A 18 0.73 -6.24 6.37
C GLU A 18 0.88 -6.05 4.85
N THR A 19 -0.06 -6.60 4.09
CA THR A 19 -0.12 -6.45 2.64
C THR A 19 -1.07 -5.31 2.29
N LEU A 20 -0.56 -4.28 1.63
CA LEU A 20 -1.37 -3.23 1.00
C LEU A 20 -1.77 -3.64 -0.41
N ILE A 21 -3.07 -3.67 -0.71
CA ILE A 21 -3.61 -4.08 -2.01
C ILE A 21 -4.45 -2.97 -2.60
N THR A 22 -4.14 -2.56 -3.83
CA THR A 22 -5.03 -1.73 -4.66
C THR A 22 -5.47 -2.54 -5.87
N TYR A 23 -6.75 -2.47 -6.19
CA TYR A 23 -7.34 -3.16 -7.33
C TYR A 23 -7.68 -2.17 -8.46
N SER A 24 -7.88 -2.69 -9.67
CA SER A 24 -8.46 -1.95 -10.80
C SER A 24 -7.69 -0.70 -11.23
N LEU A 25 -6.35 -0.76 -11.23
CA LEU A 25 -5.52 0.42 -11.54
C LEU A 25 -5.71 0.96 -12.96
N GLY A 26 -6.13 0.19 -13.97
CA GLY A 26 -6.35 0.73 -15.32
C GLY A 26 -5.15 1.56 -15.84
N SER A 27 -5.34 2.87 -16.03
CA SER A 27 -4.27 3.84 -16.35
C SER A 27 -3.64 4.52 -15.12
N CYS A 28 -4.21 4.36 -13.93
CA CYS A 28 -3.68 4.86 -12.67
C CYS A 28 -2.41 4.09 -12.26
N ILE A 29 -1.65 4.69 -11.34
CA ILE A 29 -0.38 4.15 -10.87
C ILE A 29 -0.47 3.91 -9.37
N ALA A 30 0.02 2.77 -8.90
CA ALA A 30 0.32 2.56 -7.49
C ALA A 30 1.75 3.04 -7.19
N VAL A 31 1.88 3.90 -6.17
CA VAL A 31 3.17 4.35 -5.65
C VAL A 31 3.35 3.78 -4.25
N VAL A 32 4.46 3.07 -4.02
CA VAL A 32 4.74 2.39 -2.76
C VAL A 32 6.12 2.79 -2.27
N ILE A 33 6.22 3.09 -0.97
CA ILE A 33 7.46 3.44 -0.29
C ILE A 33 7.61 2.49 0.91
N TYR A 34 8.80 1.90 1.05
CA TYR A 34 9.14 1.00 2.15
C TYR A 34 10.53 1.32 2.70
N ASP A 35 10.63 1.51 4.02
CA ASP A 35 11.88 1.69 4.75
C ASP A 35 12.14 0.45 5.64
N PRO A 36 13.16 -0.38 5.34
CA PRO A 36 13.47 -1.57 6.13
C PRO A 36 14.25 -1.28 7.41
N VAL A 37 14.82 -0.07 7.58
CA VAL A 37 15.67 0.30 8.73
C VAL A 37 14.85 0.85 9.88
N VAL A 38 13.83 1.67 9.57
CA VAL A 38 13.02 2.40 10.56
C VAL A 38 11.78 1.60 11.01
N ARG A 39 11.86 0.26 11.05
CA ARG A 39 10.73 -0.61 11.40
C ARG A 39 10.11 -0.27 12.77
#